data_AF-A0A1N5YN76-F1
#
_entry.id   AF-A0A1N5YN76-F1
#
_cell.length_a   1.000
_cell.length_b   1.000
_cell.length_c   1.000
_cell.angle_alpha   90.00
_cell.angle_beta   90.00
_cell.angle_gamma   90.00
#
_symmetry.space_group_name_H-M   'P 1'
#
loop_
_entity.id
_entity.type
_entity.pdbx_description
1 polymer ?
#
loop_
_entity_poly.entity_id
_entity_poly.type
_entity_poly.pdbx_seq_one_letter_code
_entity_poly.pdbx_strand_id
1 'polypeptide(L)' 'MSDRELYCDVCECVAPFEVPPCVDGHGTDCPELICTGCGAAVVIATFTSPVTRLADRRRRQPTRHAA' A
#
# COMPACT_ATOMS: atom_id res chain seq x y z
N MET A 1 -15.74 -12.62 -6.01
CA MET A 1 -14.52 -12.76 -5.21
C MET A 1 -13.44 -12.04 -6.00
N SER A 2 -12.71 -11.11 -5.39
CA SER A 2 -11.65 -10.39 -6.10
C SER A 2 -10.38 -11.22 -5.99
N ASP A 3 -9.98 -11.89 -7.06
CA ASP A 3 -8.73 -12.63 -7.13
C ASP A 3 -7.56 -11.71 -7.53
N ARG A 4 -6.39 -11.92 -6.92
CA ARG A 4 -5.13 -11.21 -7.23
C ARG A 4 -4.00 -12.20 -7.37
N GLU A 5 -3.16 -12.03 -8.38
CA GLU A 5 -1.95 -12.83 -8.56
C GLU A 5 -0.81 -12.26 -7.72
N LEU A 6 -0.27 -13.06 -6.79
CA LEU A 6 0.84 -12.69 -5.90
C LEU A 6 1.81 -13.86 -5.74
N TYR A 7 3.06 -13.55 -5.38
CA TYR A 7 4.02 -14.59 -5.03
C TYR A 7 3.68 -15.19 -3.66
N CYS A 8 3.58 -16.51 -3.59
CA CYS A 8 3.38 -17.24 -2.35
C CYS A 8 4.69 -17.89 -1.92
N ASP A 9 5.21 -17.53 -0.74
CA ASP A 9 6.44 -18.09 -0.21
C ASP A 9 6.34 -19.58 0.15
N VAL A 10 5.11 -20.10 0.35
CA VAL A 10 4.87 -21.52 0.66
C VAL A 10 4.80 -22.37 -0.61
N CYS A 11 4.19 -21.85 -1.68
CA CYS A 11 4.15 -22.54 -2.98
C CYS A 11 5.42 -22.28 -3.81
N GLU A 12 6.20 -21.27 -3.43
CA GLU A 12 7.37 -20.77 -4.14
C GLU A 12 7.06 -20.31 -5.59
N CYS A 13 5.83 -19.89 -5.85
CA CYS A 13 5.37 -19.50 -7.18
C CYS A 13 4.33 -18.36 -7.13
N VAL A 14 4.06 -17.77 -8.30
CA VAL A 14 2.92 -16.86 -8.46
C VAL A 14 1.64 -17.67 -8.45
N ALA A 15 0.73 -17.31 -7.54
CA ALA A 15 -0.53 -18.01 -7.33
C ALA A 15 -1.68 -17.01 -7.18
N PRO A 16 -2.93 -17.43 -7.46
CA PRO A 16 -4.10 -16.63 -7.19
C PRO A 16 -4.41 -16.60 -5.69
N PHE A 17 -4.65 -15.40 -5.19
CA PHE A 17 -5.11 -15.14 -3.83
C PHE A 17 -6.52 -14.59 -3.83
N GLU A 18 -7.32 -15.00 -2.84
CA GLU A 18 -8.68 -14.52 -2.64
C GLU A 18 -8.85 -13.78 -1.31
N VAL A 19 -9.78 -12.83 -1.29
CA VAL A 19 -10.22 -12.17 -0.05
C VAL A 19 -11.19 -13.10 0.69
N PRO A 20 -10.88 -13.53 1.92
CA PRO A 20 -11.83 -14.31 2.72
C PRO A 20 -13.02 -13.44 3.16
N PRO A 21 -14.15 -14.03 3.58
CA PRO A 21 -15.25 -13.29 4.18
C PRO A 21 -14.76 -12.49 5.40
N CYS A 22 -14.66 -11.16 5.26
CA CYS A 22 -14.19 -10.29 6.33
C CYS A 22 -15.37 -9.71 7.13
N VAL A 23 -15.32 -9.84 8.46
CA VAL A 23 -16.35 -9.28 9.37
C VAL A 23 -16.22 -7.77 9.53
N ASP A 24 -15.04 -7.23 9.27
CA ASP A 24 -14.73 -5.81 9.40
C ASP A 24 -15.32 -4.95 8.28
N GLY A 25 -15.94 -5.57 7.27
CA GLY A 25 -16.69 -4.85 6.24
C GLY A 25 -15.82 -4.18 5.16
N HIS A 26 -14.57 -4.61 5.00
CA HIS A 26 -13.66 -4.07 3.97
C HIS A 26 -14.01 -4.48 2.53
N GLY A 27 -14.91 -5.46 2.34
CA GLY A 27 -15.37 -5.87 1.02
C GLY A 27 -14.22 -6.31 0.11
N THR A 28 -14.15 -5.74 -1.10
CA THR A 28 -13.10 -6.02 -2.10
C THR A 28 -11.74 -5.41 -1.76
N ASP A 29 -11.70 -4.42 -0.87
CA ASP A 29 -10.48 -3.73 -0.42
C ASP A 29 -9.94 -4.30 0.89
N CYS A 30 -10.37 -5.51 1.27
CA CYS A 30 -9.83 -6.19 2.43
C CYS A 30 -8.31 -6.40 2.26
N PRO A 31 -7.50 -6.02 3.26
CA PRO A 31 -6.06 -6.23 3.20
C PRO A 31 -5.69 -7.71 3.37
N GLU A 32 -6.59 -8.55 3.86
CA GLU A 32 -6.36 -9.98 4.06
C GLU A 32 -6.60 -10.77 2.78
N LEU A 33 -5.62 -11.58 2.40
CA LEU A 33 -5.63 -12.39 1.20
C LEU A 33 -5.12 -13.80 1.51
N ILE A 34 -5.75 -14.82 0.94
CA ILE A 34 -5.41 -16.24 1.13
C ILE A 34 -5.03 -16.87 -0.21
N CYS A 35 -3.88 -17.55 -0.26
CA CYS A 35 -3.45 -18.32 -1.42
C CYS A 35 -4.42 -19.49 -1.64
N THR A 36 -5.06 -19.53 -2.81
CA THR A 36 -6.03 -20.58 -3.16
C THR A 36 -5.38 -21.96 -3.35
N GLY A 37 -4.06 -22.03 -3.53
CA GLY A 37 -3.33 -23.28 -3.70
C GLY A 37 -2.96 -23.98 -2.39
N CYS A 38 -2.46 -23.23 -1.39
CA CYS A 38 -1.94 -23.81 -0.14
C CYS A 38 -2.60 -23.29 1.13
N GLY A 39 -3.44 -22.25 1.05
CA GLY A 39 -4.12 -21.65 2.20
C GLY A 39 -3.27 -20.67 3.02
N ALA A 40 -2.06 -20.34 2.59
CA ALA A 40 -1.23 -19.32 3.27
C ALA A 40 -1.90 -17.93 3.20
N ALA A 41 -1.89 -17.19 4.31
CA ALA A 41 -2.50 -15.87 4.42
C ALA A 41 -1.44 -14.76 4.43
N VAL A 42 -1.74 -13.66 3.74
CA VAL A 42 -0.93 -12.43 3.71
C VAL A 42 -1.81 -11.21 3.98
N VAL A 43 -1.24 -10.18 4.60
CA VAL A 43 -1.93 -8.92 4.87
C VAL A 43 -1.22 -7.79 4.13
N ILE A 44 -1.89 -7.20 3.15
CA ILE A 44 -1.38 -6.08 2.36
C ILE A 44 -2.05 -4.79 2.84
N ALA A 45 -1.40 -4.10 3.76
CA ALA A 45 -1.87 -2.80 4.23
C ALA A 45 -1.53 -1.71 3.19
N THR A 46 -2.55 -1.15 2.55
CA THR A 46 -2.42 0.06 1.75
C THR A 46 -2.61 1.28 2.67
N PHE A 47 -1.60 2.15 2.76
CA PHE A 47 -1.70 3.39 3.51
C PHE A 47 -1.27 4.58 2.65
N THR A 48 -2.00 5.68 2.80
CA THR A 48 -1.72 6.94 2.12
C THR A 48 -0.72 7.74 2.94
N SER A 49 0.50 7.91 2.43
CA SER A 49 1.49 8.80 3.05
C SER A 49 1.37 10.21 2.47
N PRO A 50 1.16 11.26 3.29
CA PRO A 50 1.21 12.64 2.79
C PRO A 50 2.65 13.00 2.39
N VAL A 51 2.83 13.52 1.17
CA VAL A 51 4.13 13.99 0.72
C VAL A 51 4.45 15.32 1.40
N THR A 52 5.42 15.32 2.30
CA THR A 52 5.93 16.55 2.91
C THR A 52 6.87 17.24 1.92
N ARG A 53 6.45 18.37 1.35
CA ARG A 53 7.37 19.20 0.55
C ARG A 53 8.32 19.94 1.49
N LEU A 54 9.62 19.70 1.31
CA LEU A 54 10.65 20.52 1.95
C LEU A 54 10.52 21.96 1.42
N ALA A 55 10.24 22.91 2.31
CA ALA A 55 10.14 24.32 1.95
C ALA A 55 11.50 24.81 1.42
N ASP A 56 11.52 25.33 0.20
CA ASP A 56 12.72 25.91 -0.41
C ASP A 56 13.07 27.21 0.34
N ARG A 57 14.14 27.17 1.14
CA ARG A 57 14.61 28.28 1.98
C ARG A 57 15.15 29.47 1.17
N ARG A 58 15.21 29.40 -0.17
CA ARG A 58 15.83 30.45 -1.02
C ARG A 58 15.06 31.77 -1.14
N ARG A 59 13.81 31.87 -0.70
CA ARG A 59 13.00 33.10 -0.85
C ARG A 59 13.01 34.03 0.37
N ARG A 60 14.15 34.19 1.04
CA ARG A 60 14.35 35.27 2.03
C ARG A 60 15.76 35.83 1.96
N GLN A 61 16.14 36.38 0.82
CA GLN A 61 17.16 37.42 0.80
C GLN A 61 16.43 38.76 0.60
N PRO A 62 16.23 39.56 1.65
CA PRO A 62 15.73 40.92 1.46
C PRO A 62 16.80 41.68 0.70
N THR A 63 16.48 42.12 -0.51
CA THR A 63 17.30 43.06 -1.27
C THR A 63 17.41 44.34 -0.45
N ARG A 64 18.56 44.55 0.18
CA ARG A 64 18.89 45.84 0.81
C ARG A 64 19.02 46.85 -0.33
N HIS A 65 18.07 47.78 -0.43
CA HIS A 65 18.22 48.96 -1.27
C HIS A 65 19.25 49.88 -0.60
N ALA A 66 20.39 50.11 -1.26
CA ALA A 66 21.34 51.15 -0.90
C ALA A 66 20.94 52.45 -1.60
N ALA A 67 21.02 53.54 -0.83
CA ALA A 67 20.68 54.91 -1.19
C ALA A 67 21.67 55.56 -2.16
#